data_AF-A0A090QLE9-F1
#
_entry.id   AF-A0A090QLE9-F1
#
_cell.length_a   1.000
_cell.length_b   1.000
_cell.length_c   1.000
_cell.angle_alpha   90.00
_cell.angle_beta   90.00
_cell.angle_gamma   90.00
#
_symmetry.space_group_name_H-M   'P 1'
#
loop_
_entity.id
_entity.type
_entity.pdbx_description
1 polymer ?
#
loop_
_entity_poly.entity_id
_entity_poly.type
_entity_poly.pdbx_seq_one_letter_code
_entity_poly.pdbx_strand_id
1 'polypeptide(L)'
;MPNTAMVEDRFWIWVHYAATKIARGEYFEAVEFLSFLRGMVLSPLALQQRGLTPSGVRHLEKRMPDVALLLTETIVQPEKAPLIMAFERIIAFYLTLREREDVTIHHEAQALALAYFQDAFSVSEN
;
A
#
# COMPACT_ATOMS: atom_id res chain seq x y z
N MET A 1 10.98 -7.56 -12.51
CA MET A 1 9.85 -6.72 -12.07
C MET A 1 9.14 -7.46 -10.95
N PRO A 2 8.66 -6.79 -9.89
CA PRO A 2 7.95 -7.46 -8.81
C PRO A 2 6.71 -8.16 -9.38
N ASN A 3 6.55 -9.44 -9.06
CA ASN A 3 5.31 -10.18 -9.29
C ASN A 3 4.55 -10.31 -7.97
N THR A 4 3.31 -10.81 -8.01
CA THR A 4 2.44 -10.90 -6.83
C THR A 4 3.07 -11.66 -5.68
N ALA A 5 3.76 -12.78 -5.95
CA ALA A 5 4.46 -13.57 -4.92
C ALA A 5 5.57 -12.79 -4.22
N MET A 6 6.45 -12.12 -4.99
CA MET A 6 7.51 -11.27 -4.43
C MET A 6 6.96 -10.11 -3.59
N VAL A 7 5.78 -9.60 -3.93
CA VAL A 7 5.09 -8.57 -3.15
C VAL A 7 4.50 -9.17 -1.89
N GLU A 8 3.77 -10.28 -1.96
CA GLU A 8 3.14 -10.95 -0.82
C GLU A 8 4.16 -11.31 0.27
N ASP A 9 5.36 -11.76 -0.11
CA ASP A 9 6.47 -12.04 0.80
C ASP A 9 6.94 -10.84 1.64
N ARG A 10 6.60 -9.60 1.23
CA ARG A 10 7.15 -8.36 1.82
C ARG A 10 6.10 -7.37 2.25
N PHE A 11 4.91 -7.44 1.66
CA PHE A 11 3.89 -6.40 1.80
C PHE A 11 3.53 -6.17 3.26
N TRP A 12 3.33 -7.24 4.02
CA TRP A 12 2.96 -7.17 5.44
C TRP A 12 4.08 -6.58 6.32
N ILE A 13 5.34 -6.87 5.99
CA ILE A 13 6.51 -6.24 6.64
C ILE A 13 6.52 -4.73 6.36
N TRP A 14 6.25 -4.33 5.11
CA TRP A 14 6.15 -2.91 4.75
C TRP A 14 4.98 -2.21 5.45
N VAL A 15 3.81 -2.85 5.55
CA VAL A 15 2.67 -2.31 6.32
C VAL A 15 3.06 -2.08 7.78
N HIS A 16 3.73 -3.04 8.41
CA HIS A 16 4.21 -2.88 9.78
C HIS A 16 5.21 -1.71 9.90
N TYR A 17 6.18 -1.60 8.98
CA TYR A 17 7.12 -0.48 9.00
C TYR A 17 6.44 0.88 8.81
N ALA A 18 5.47 0.98 7.89
CA ALA A 18 4.67 2.18 7.73
C ALA A 18 3.97 2.58 9.03
N ALA A 19 3.33 1.62 9.69
CA ALA A 19 2.66 1.85 10.97
C ALA A 19 3.64 2.36 12.03
N THR A 20 4.83 1.75 12.16
CA THR A 20 5.84 2.21 13.12
C THR A 20 6.32 3.64 12.83
N LYS A 21 6.50 4.03 11.57
CA LYS A 21 6.85 5.40 11.17
C LYS A 21 5.80 6.41 11.61
N ILE A 22 4.53 6.13 11.33
CA ILE A 22 3.41 7.00 11.72
C ILE A 22 3.30 7.09 13.25
N ALA A 23 3.40 5.96 13.96
CA ALA A 23 3.32 5.94 15.42
C ALA A 23 4.44 6.76 16.09
N ARG A 24 5.62 6.84 15.46
CA ARG A 24 6.78 7.61 15.93
C ARG A 24 6.76 9.09 15.53
N GLY A 25 5.76 9.54 14.77
CA GLY A 25 5.70 10.93 14.28
C GLY A 25 6.58 11.20 13.06
N GLU A 26 7.09 10.16 12.39
CA GLU A 26 7.95 10.27 11.20
C GLU A 26 7.08 10.48 9.94
N TYR A 27 6.32 11.57 9.90
CA TYR A 27 5.25 11.73 8.92
C TYR A 27 5.74 11.96 7.48
N PHE A 28 6.82 12.71 7.27
CA PHE A 28 7.41 12.85 5.93
C PHE A 28 7.94 11.52 5.39
N GLU A 29 8.60 10.74 6.23
CA GLU A 29 9.04 9.38 5.92
C GLU A 29 7.85 8.48 5.55
N ALA A 30 6.72 8.60 6.26
CA ALA A 30 5.51 7.86 5.92
C ALA A 30 4.92 8.29 4.56
N VAL A 31 4.94 9.58 4.22
CA VAL A 31 4.55 10.09 2.88
C VAL A 31 5.45 9.53 1.79
N GLU A 32 6.77 9.52 1.99
CA GLU A 32 7.71 8.92 1.03
C GLU A 32 7.48 7.42 0.89
N PHE A 33 7.15 6.74 1.99
CA PHE A 33 6.84 5.32 1.98
C PHE A 33 5.54 4.99 1.22
N LEU A 34 4.52 5.85 1.29
CA LEU A 34 3.34 5.76 0.42
C LEU A 34 3.73 5.85 -1.06
N SER A 35 4.64 6.77 -1.41
CA SER A 35 5.17 6.91 -2.77
C SER A 35 5.89 5.65 -3.25
N PHE A 36 6.72 5.07 -2.38
CA PHE A 36 7.37 3.79 -2.63
C PHE A 36 6.35 2.68 -2.92
N LEU A 37 5.31 2.52 -2.09
CA LEU A 37 4.30 1.47 -2.30
C LEU A 37 3.49 1.67 -3.59
N ARG A 38 3.15 2.90 -3.96
CA ARG A 38 2.54 3.19 -5.27
C ARG A 38 3.42 2.73 -6.43
N GLY A 39 4.71 3.06 -6.36
CA GLY A 39 5.68 2.81 -7.43
C GLY A 39 6.19 1.37 -7.52
N MET A 40 6.26 0.66 -6.40
CA MET A 40 6.86 -0.69 -6.34
C MET A 40 5.83 -1.80 -6.21
N VAL A 41 4.62 -1.49 -5.76
CA VAL A 41 3.58 -2.49 -5.48
C VAL A 41 2.36 -2.26 -6.36
N LEU A 42 1.58 -1.23 -6.06
CA LEU A 42 0.22 -1.12 -6.59
C LEU A 42 0.19 -0.90 -8.10
N SER A 43 0.94 0.09 -8.59
CA SER A 43 0.97 0.38 -10.03
C SER A 43 1.59 -0.76 -10.85
N PRO A 44 2.76 -1.32 -10.48
CA PRO A 44 3.31 -2.48 -11.18
C PRO A 44 2.38 -3.69 -11.26
N LEU A 45 1.72 -4.08 -10.16
CA LEU A 45 0.79 -5.20 -10.15
C LEU A 45 -0.45 -4.93 -11.00
N ALA A 46 -1.03 -3.74 -10.88
CA ALA A 46 -2.20 -3.36 -11.66
C ALA A 46 -1.91 -3.31 -13.17
N LEU A 47 -0.72 -2.83 -13.57
CA LEU A 47 -0.24 -2.87 -14.95
C LEU A 47 -0.09 -4.31 -15.45
N GLN A 48 0.55 -5.17 -14.65
CA GLN A 48 0.77 -6.57 -14.99
C GLN A 48 -0.55 -7.32 -15.24
N GLN A 49 -1.56 -7.08 -14.41
CA GLN A 49 -2.89 -7.67 -14.55
C GLN A 49 -3.61 -7.29 -15.85
N ARG A 50 -3.21 -6.19 -16.49
CA ARG A 50 -3.71 -5.79 -17.81
C ARG A 50 -2.77 -6.16 -18.96
N GLY A 51 -1.77 -7.00 -18.70
CA GLY A 51 -0.77 -7.39 -19.69
C GLY A 51 0.16 -6.24 -20.11
N LEU A 52 0.25 -5.16 -19.32
CA LEU A 52 1.10 -4.00 -19.59
C LEU A 52 2.45 -4.15 -18.88
N THR A 53 3.50 -3.56 -19.45
CA THR A 53 4.84 -3.55 -18.84
C THR A 53 4.82 -2.85 -17.46
N PRO A 54 5.18 -3.55 -16.36
CA PRO A 54 5.26 -2.96 -15.03
C PRO A 54 6.38 -1.91 -15.01
N SER A 55 6.06 -0.64 -14.76
CA SER A 55 7.04 0.47 -14.89
C SER A 55 6.79 1.56 -13.86
N GLY A 56 6.46 1.12 -12.64
CA GLY A 56 6.04 2.00 -11.55
C GLY A 56 4.86 2.87 -11.97
N VAL A 57 4.90 4.14 -11.61
CA VAL A 57 3.84 5.13 -11.92
C VAL A 57 4.06 5.88 -13.24
N ARG A 58 5.03 5.45 -14.07
CA ARG A 58 5.41 6.20 -15.27
C ARG A 58 4.26 6.26 -16.29
N HIS A 59 3.76 7.46 -16.53
CA HIS A 59 2.62 7.76 -17.41
C HIS A 59 1.34 6.99 -17.02
N LEU A 60 1.16 6.72 -15.73
CA LEU A 60 0.03 5.93 -15.23
C LEU A 60 -1.31 6.59 -15.54
N GLU A 61 -1.38 7.92 -15.47
CA GLU A 61 -2.57 8.73 -15.76
C GLU A 61 -3.10 8.50 -17.18
N LYS A 62 -2.19 8.20 -18.14
CA LYS A 62 -2.56 7.88 -19.52
C LYS A 62 -2.85 6.39 -19.71
N ARG A 63 -2.10 5.52 -19.03
CA ARG A 63 -2.10 4.07 -19.28
C ARG A 63 -3.18 3.33 -18.50
N MET A 64 -3.51 3.81 -17.31
CA MET A 64 -4.55 3.28 -16.42
C MET A 64 -5.20 4.43 -15.64
N PRO A 65 -6.02 5.27 -16.29
CA PRO A 65 -6.61 6.46 -15.66
C PRO A 65 -7.43 6.14 -14.40
N ASP A 66 -8.08 4.97 -14.38
CA ASP A 66 -8.86 4.48 -13.25
C ASP A 66 -7.98 4.13 -12.04
N VAL A 67 -6.83 3.49 -12.26
CA VAL A 67 -5.85 3.23 -11.20
C VAL A 67 -5.19 4.52 -10.73
N ALA A 68 -4.86 5.43 -11.65
CA ALA A 68 -4.32 6.73 -11.30
C ALA A 68 -5.28 7.51 -10.38
N LEU A 69 -6.59 7.48 -10.68
CA LEU A 69 -7.62 8.09 -9.84
C LEU A 69 -7.65 7.46 -8.43
N LEU A 70 -7.64 6.13 -8.34
CA LEU A 70 -7.57 5.44 -7.03
C LEU A 70 -6.33 5.84 -6.23
N LEU A 71 -5.17 5.97 -6.88
CA LEU A 71 -3.94 6.35 -6.19
C LEU A 71 -3.96 7.79 -5.64
N THR A 72 -4.82 8.67 -6.17
CA THR A 72 -4.97 10.03 -5.62
C THR A 72 -5.48 10.03 -4.18
N GLU A 73 -6.24 9.02 -3.76
CA GLU A 73 -6.71 8.84 -2.38
C GLU A 73 -5.58 8.58 -1.38
N THR A 74 -4.35 8.37 -1.87
CA THR A 74 -3.16 8.09 -1.06
C THR A 74 -2.16 9.25 -1.05
N ILE A 75 -2.52 10.39 -1.65
CA ILE A 75 -1.73 11.62 -1.67
C ILE A 75 -2.23 12.51 -0.53
N VAL A 76 -1.45 12.59 0.54
CA VAL A 76 -1.85 13.25 1.79
C VAL A 76 -0.74 14.15 2.33
N GLN A 77 -1.14 15.12 3.14
CA GLN A 77 -0.20 15.92 3.93
C GLN A 77 0.49 15.04 5.00
N PRO A 78 1.70 15.41 5.47
CA PRO A 78 2.43 14.68 6.51
C PRO A 78 1.80 14.90 7.89
N GLU A 79 0.58 14.41 8.06
CA GLU A 79 -0.23 14.49 9.27
C GLU A 79 -0.76 13.09 9.64
N LYS A 80 -0.88 12.82 10.94
CA LYS A 80 -1.18 11.47 11.45
C LYS A 80 -2.46 10.86 10.86
N ALA A 81 -3.58 11.57 10.95
CA ALA A 81 -4.88 11.03 10.52
C ALA A 81 -4.95 10.79 9.00
N PRO A 82 -4.57 11.76 8.13
CA PRO A 82 -4.49 11.51 6.69
C PRO A 82 -3.56 10.36 6.30
N LEU A 83 -2.42 10.20 6.99
CA LEU A 83 -1.50 9.09 6.75
C LEU A 83 -2.14 7.73 7.08
N ILE A 84 -2.83 7.61 8.22
CA ILE A 84 -3.53 6.38 8.60
C ILE A 84 -4.54 6.01 7.50
N MET A 85 -5.40 6.95 7.11
CA MET A 85 -6.39 6.73 6.06
C MET A 85 -5.76 6.34 4.73
N ALA A 86 -4.65 6.99 4.32
CA ALA A 86 -3.95 6.65 3.09
C ALA A 86 -3.38 5.23 3.12
N PHE A 87 -2.83 4.77 4.25
CA PHE A 87 -2.33 3.41 4.38
C PHE A 87 -3.44 2.36 4.38
N GLU A 88 -4.59 2.64 4.98
CA GLU A 88 -5.78 1.78 4.85
C GLU A 88 -6.20 1.61 3.39
N ARG A 89 -6.16 2.68 2.60
CA ARG A 89 -6.43 2.63 1.14
C ARG A 89 -5.40 1.80 0.39
N ILE A 90 -4.12 1.92 0.71
CA ILE A 90 -3.05 1.08 0.13
C ILE A 90 -3.29 -0.40 0.44
N ILE A 91 -3.63 -0.74 1.68
CA ILE A 91 -3.92 -2.12 2.11
C ILE A 91 -5.12 -2.68 1.35
N ALA A 92 -6.23 -1.94 1.34
CA ALA A 92 -7.44 -2.36 0.64
C ALA A 92 -7.21 -2.57 -0.86
N PHE A 93 -6.43 -1.69 -1.50
CA PHE A 93 -6.13 -1.81 -2.91
C PHE A 93 -5.21 -3.01 -3.19
N TYR A 94 -4.19 -3.24 -2.36
CA TYR A 94 -3.35 -4.43 -2.50
C TYR A 94 -4.17 -5.73 -2.39
N LEU A 95 -5.06 -5.83 -1.39
CA LEU A 95 -5.93 -6.99 -1.23
C LEU A 95 -6.79 -7.24 -2.48
N THR A 96 -7.37 -6.18 -3.05
CA THR A 96 -8.16 -6.27 -4.30
C THR A 96 -7.33 -6.77 -5.49
N LEU A 97 -6.07 -6.34 -5.60
CA LEU A 97 -5.17 -6.83 -6.65
C LEU A 97 -4.82 -8.30 -6.42
N ARG A 98 -4.49 -8.67 -5.17
CA ARG A 98 -4.09 -10.02 -4.79
C ARG A 98 -5.18 -11.07 -5.03
N GLU A 99 -6.45 -10.72 -4.82
CA GLU A 99 -7.59 -11.63 -5.05
C GLU A 99 -7.68 -12.19 -6.48
N ARG A 100 -7.04 -11.54 -7.46
CA ARG A 100 -7.06 -11.92 -8.87
C ARG A 100 -5.88 -12.82 -9.27
N GLU A 101 -5.04 -13.18 -8.33
CA GLU A 101 -3.76 -13.83 -8.56
C GLU A 101 -3.72 -15.18 -7.82
N ASP A 102 -3.09 -16.16 -8.44
CA ASP A 102 -2.77 -17.43 -7.78
C ASP A 102 -1.47 -17.27 -7.00
N VAL A 103 -1.58 -16.92 -5.71
CA VAL A 103 -0.44 -16.69 -4.81
C VAL A 103 -0.69 -17.33 -3.45
N THR A 104 0.36 -17.90 -2.86
CA THR A 104 0.33 -18.37 -1.48
C THR A 104 0.17 -17.20 -0.53
N ILE A 105 -0.95 -17.14 0.19
CA ILE A 105 -1.25 -16.06 1.13
C ILE A 105 -0.53 -16.28 2.47
N HIS A 106 0.18 -15.27 2.94
CA HIS A 106 0.86 -15.29 4.25
C HIS A 106 -0.09 -14.78 5.35
N HIS A 107 -1.08 -15.59 5.70
CA HIS A 107 -2.15 -15.24 6.63
C HIS A 107 -1.66 -14.73 8.00
N GLU A 108 -0.61 -15.36 8.55
CA GLU A 108 -0.06 -14.97 9.85
C GLU A 108 0.60 -13.58 9.79
N ALA A 109 1.46 -13.34 8.79
CA ALA A 109 2.10 -12.04 8.59
C ALA A 109 1.08 -10.93 8.37
N GLN A 110 0.04 -11.22 7.57
CA GLN A 110 -1.09 -10.32 7.38
C GLN A 110 -1.79 -9.99 8.69
N ALA A 111 -2.16 -11.02 9.46
CA ALA A 111 -2.89 -10.84 10.72
C ALA A 111 -2.07 -10.00 11.72
N LEU A 112 -0.77 -10.29 11.87
CA LEU A 112 0.12 -9.55 12.76
C LEU A 112 0.30 -8.09 12.33
N ALA A 113 0.49 -7.83 11.05
CA ALA A 113 0.65 -6.46 10.53
C ALA A 113 -0.63 -5.64 10.71
N LEU A 114 -1.80 -6.24 10.42
CA LEU A 114 -3.10 -5.57 10.61
C LEU A 114 -3.43 -5.36 12.08
N ALA A 115 -3.16 -6.33 12.96
CA ALA A 115 -3.35 -6.18 14.39
C ALA A 115 -2.49 -5.04 14.94
N TYR A 116 -1.21 -4.97 14.58
CA TYR A 116 -0.35 -3.85 14.99
C TYR A 116 -0.88 -2.50 14.47
N PHE A 117 -1.29 -2.43 13.20
CA PHE A 117 -1.84 -1.21 12.62
C PHE A 117 -3.10 -0.75 13.37
N GLN A 118 -4.00 -1.68 13.67
CA GLN A 118 -5.21 -1.43 14.44
C GLN A 118 -4.87 -1.02 15.88
N ASP A 119 -4.00 -1.72 16.59
CA ASP A 119 -3.65 -1.39 17.97
C ASP A 119 -2.96 -0.01 18.07
N ALA A 120 -2.12 0.34 17.09
CA ALA A 120 -1.43 1.62 17.06
C ALA A 120 -2.35 2.82 16.76
N PHE A 121 -3.46 2.60 16.04
CA PHE A 121 -4.32 3.65 15.50
C PHE A 121 -5.81 3.49 15.81
N SER A 122 -6.17 2.52 16.65
CA SER A 122 -7.51 2.39 17.22
C SER A 122 -7.87 3.73 17.83
N VAL A 123 -8.96 4.30 17.37
CA VAL A 123 -9.40 5.65 17.71
C VAL A 123 -9.45 5.76 19.24
N SER A 124 -8.47 6.44 19.83
CA SER A 124 -8.69 7.10 21.10
C SER A 124 -9.68 8.23 20.81
N GLU A 125 -10.97 7.91 20.86
CA GLU A 125 -12.00 8.91 21.08
C GLU A 125 -11.71 9.49 22.47
N ASN A 126 -11.08 10.65 22.50
CA ASN A 126 -11.10 11.58 23.62
C ASN A 126 -10.80 12.99 23.09
#